data_AF-A0A383F7Q1-F1
#
_entry.id   AF-A0A383F7Q1-F1
#
_cell.length_a   1.000
_cell.length_b   1.000
_cell.length_c   1.000
_cell.angle_alpha   90.00
_cell.angle_beta   90.00
_cell.angle_gamma   90.00
#
_symmetry.space_group_name_H-M   'P 1'
#
loop_
_entity.id
_entity.type
_entity.pdbx_description
1 polymer ?
#
loop_
_entity_poly.entity_id
_entity_poly.type
_entity_poly.pdbx_seq_one_letter_code
_entity_poly.pdbx_strand_id
1 'polypeptide(L)'
;GWFKKSVDTEQCRAEYYLWLGRAYGYYTQRASVFRQPFLAKKVQKHFERAVSCDPNHVAARWDLMEYYLRAPGFLGGSTKKAKEQATAIQQRNPQEGQKAWELIAELGK
;
A
#
# COMPACT_ATOMS: atom_id res chain seq x y z
N GLY A 1 21.18 33.66 14.09
CA GLY A 1 21.34 32.91 12.84
C GLY A 1 20.21 31.91 12.72
N TRP A 2 19.32 32.11 11.75
CA TRP A 2 18.01 31.45 11.62
C TRP A 2 18.05 29.96 11.20
N PHE A 3 19.23 29.35 11.17
CA PHE A 3 19.44 27.97 10.67
C PHE A 3 19.46 26.90 11.78
N LYS A 4 18.98 27.21 12.98
CA LYS A 4 18.96 26.26 14.11
C LYS A 4 17.53 26.02 14.63
N LYS A 5 16.71 25.31 13.85
CA LYS A 5 15.73 24.29 14.27
C LYS A 5 14.69 24.07 13.17
N SER A 6 15.01 23.23 12.19
CA SER A 6 14.00 22.47 11.45
C SER A 6 14.66 21.26 10.79
N VAL A 7 15.47 20.53 11.56
CA VAL A 7 15.78 19.15 11.20
C VAL A 7 14.76 18.32 11.97
N ASP A 8 13.61 18.11 11.32
CA ASP A 8 12.58 17.18 11.75
C ASP A 8 13.09 15.75 11.45
N THR A 9 14.12 15.35 12.19
CA THR A 9 14.64 13.98 12.23
C THR A 9 13.63 13.11 12.95
N GLU A 10 12.61 12.69 12.20
CA GLU A 10 11.76 11.48 12.34
C GLU A 10 10.45 11.59 11.53
N GLN A 11 10.38 12.47 10.53
CA GLN A 11 9.19 12.56 9.68
C GLN A 11 9.03 11.26 8.86
N CYS A 12 8.01 10.47 9.21
CA CYS A 12 7.58 9.26 8.53
C CYS A 12 7.42 9.54 7.03
N ARG A 13 8.35 9.06 6.17
CA ARG A 13 8.30 9.31 4.74
C ARG A 13 7.48 8.22 4.04
N ALA A 14 6.23 8.53 3.69
CA ALA A 14 5.34 7.58 3.02
C ALA A 14 5.95 7.00 1.74
N GLU A 15 6.58 7.85 0.92
CA GLU A 15 7.24 7.46 -0.32
C GLU A 15 8.34 6.42 -0.10
N TYR A 16 9.12 6.53 0.97
CA TYR A 16 10.15 5.54 1.30
C TYR A 16 9.56 4.16 1.56
N TYR A 17 8.48 4.09 2.35
CA TYR A 17 7.82 2.82 2.64
C TYR A 17 7.05 2.28 1.42
N LEU A 18 6.51 3.14 0.57
CA LEU A 18 5.92 2.75 -0.71
C LEU A 18 6.94 2.02 -1.59
N TRP A 19 8.12 2.62 -1.78
CA TRP A 19 9.18 2.01 -2.58
C TRP A 19 9.74 0.73 -1.96
N LEU A 20 9.84 0.64 -0.63
CA LEU A 20 10.19 -0.62 0.04
C LEU A 20 9.17 -1.72 -0.25
N GLY A 21 7.87 -1.42 -0.17
CA GLY A 21 6.81 -2.36 -0.51
C GLY A 21 6.92 -2.86 -1.95
N ARG A 22 7.13 -1.95 -2.90
CA ARG A 22 7.33 -2.28 -4.33
C ARG A 22 8.58 -3.14 -4.56
N ALA A 23 9.70 -2.79 -3.92
CA ALA A 23 10.95 -3.56 -4.02
C ALA A 23 10.79 -4.98 -3.47
N TYR A 24 10.13 -5.13 -2.32
CA TYR A 24 9.79 -6.44 -1.78
C TYR A 24 8.82 -7.21 -2.69
N GLY A 25 7.88 -6.54 -3.35
CA GLY A 25 6.96 -7.16 -4.31
C GLY A 25 7.73 -7.73 -5.52
N TYR A 26 8.62 -6.93 -6.09
CA TYR A 26 9.51 -7.36 -7.17
C TYR A 26 10.41 -8.53 -6.77
N TYR A 27 10.93 -8.53 -5.54
CA TYR A 27 11.73 -9.64 -5.01
C TYR A 27 10.88 -10.88 -4.73
N THR A 28 9.64 -10.71 -4.26
CA THR A 28 8.69 -11.81 -3.99
C THR A 28 8.45 -12.62 -5.25
N GLN A 29 8.25 -11.97 -6.40
CA GLN A 29 8.03 -12.64 -7.69
C GLN A 29 9.20 -13.53 -8.14
N ARG A 30 10.42 -13.28 -7.63
CA ARG A 30 11.64 -14.05 -7.95
C ARG A 30 12.06 -15.03 -6.86
N ALA A 31 11.43 -14.96 -5.70
CA ALA A 31 11.79 -15.79 -4.57
C ALA A 31 11.21 -17.21 -4.73
N SER A 32 11.86 -18.18 -4.11
CA SER A 32 11.31 -19.53 -3.99
C SER A 32 9.95 -19.51 -3.30
N VAL A 33 9.06 -20.43 -3.69
CA VAL A 33 7.69 -20.53 -3.15
C VAL A 33 7.64 -20.58 -1.62
N PHE A 34 8.66 -21.16 -0.97
CA PHE A 34 8.79 -21.20 0.48
C PHE A 34 9.02 -19.83 1.13
N ARG A 35 9.65 -18.89 0.42
CA ARG A 35 9.95 -17.53 0.92
C ARG A 35 8.87 -16.51 0.55
N GLN A 36 8.08 -16.79 -0.49
CA GLN A 36 7.06 -15.86 -1.00
C GLN A 36 6.06 -15.39 0.07
N PRO A 37 5.47 -16.26 0.93
CA PRO A 37 4.54 -15.82 1.97
C PRO A 37 5.14 -14.79 2.94
N PHE A 38 6.40 -15.00 3.34
CA PHE A 38 7.09 -14.10 4.26
C PHE A 38 7.37 -12.74 3.63
N LEU A 39 7.78 -12.74 2.36
CA LEU A 39 8.04 -11.51 1.61
C LEU A 39 6.73 -10.75 1.30
N ALA A 40 5.66 -11.46 0.94
CA ALA A 40 4.33 -10.86 0.74
C ALA A 40 3.84 -10.13 2.00
N LYS A 41 4.01 -10.73 3.19
CA LYS A 41 3.70 -10.03 4.45
C LYS A 41 4.55 -8.77 4.67
N LYS A 42 5.79 -8.71 4.17
CA LYS A 42 6.59 -7.48 4.22
C LYS A 42 6.05 -6.42 3.28
N VAL A 43 5.63 -6.80 2.06
CA VAL A 43 4.96 -5.90 1.11
C VAL A 43 3.77 -5.22 1.77
N GLN A 44 2.85 -6.01 2.36
CA GLN A 44 1.69 -5.49 3.08
C GLN A 44 2.09 -4.47 4.15
N LYS A 45 3.02 -4.85 5.05
CA LYS A 45 3.44 -4.01 6.18
C LYS A 45 4.02 -2.68 5.71
N HIS A 46 4.79 -2.68 4.62
CA HIS A 46 5.38 -1.47 4.09
C HIS A 46 4.33 -0.56 3.45
N PHE A 47 3.36 -1.11 2.72
CA PHE A 47 2.24 -0.30 2.20
C PHE A 47 1.34 0.25 3.33
N GLU A 48 1.02 -0.56 4.34
CA GLU A 48 0.30 -0.10 5.54
C GLU A 48 1.07 1.04 6.25
N ARG A 49 2.39 0.91 6.36
CA ARG A 49 3.23 1.96 6.94
C ARG A 49 3.26 3.22 6.08
N ALA A 50 3.29 3.09 4.75
CA ALA A 50 3.23 4.23 3.84
C ALA A 50 1.91 5.02 4.00
N VAL A 51 0.78 4.32 4.04
CA VAL A 51 -0.55 4.93 4.29
C VAL A 51 -0.65 5.52 5.70
N SER A 52 -0.02 4.90 6.70
CA SER A 52 0.05 5.45 8.05
C SER A 52 0.92 6.71 8.14
N CYS A 53 2.01 6.79 7.36
CA CYS A 53 2.86 7.99 7.31
C CYS A 53 2.14 9.16 6.65
N ASP A 54 1.46 8.92 5.53
CA ASP A 54 0.66 9.91 4.82
C ASP A 54 -0.68 9.28 4.38
N PRO A 55 -1.75 9.53 5.15
CA PRO A 55 -3.08 9.07 4.79
C PRO A 55 -3.61 9.69 3.50
N ASN A 56 -2.97 10.70 2.90
CA ASN A 56 -3.40 11.30 1.63
C ASN A 56 -2.62 10.77 0.43
N HIS A 57 -1.66 9.88 0.64
CA HIS A 57 -0.84 9.31 -0.41
C HIS A 57 -1.62 8.32 -1.31
N VAL A 58 -2.20 8.83 -2.39
CA VAL A 58 -3.06 8.05 -3.31
C VAL A 58 -2.36 6.79 -3.82
N ALA A 59 -1.11 6.89 -4.24
CA ALA A 59 -0.37 5.73 -4.77
C ALA A 59 -0.14 4.62 -3.70
N ALA A 60 0.05 4.98 -2.43
CA ALA A 60 0.26 3.99 -1.38
C ALA A 60 -1.05 3.27 -1.04
N ARG A 61 -2.17 3.99 -1.08
CA ARG A 61 -3.50 3.40 -0.94
C ARG A 61 -3.82 2.47 -2.10
N TRP A 62 -3.42 2.84 -3.32
CA TRP A 62 -3.62 2.01 -4.50
C TRP A 62 -2.87 0.69 -4.39
N ASP A 63 -1.57 0.74 -4.10
CA ASP A 63 -0.74 -0.45 -3.91
C ASP A 63 -1.26 -1.34 -2.76
N LEU A 64 -1.72 -0.73 -1.65
CA LEU A 64 -2.31 -1.46 -0.53
C LEU A 64 -3.65 -2.12 -0.89
N MET A 65 -4.50 -1.41 -1.64
CA MET A 65 -5.76 -1.94 -2.16
C MET A 65 -5.51 -3.17 -3.03
N GLU A 66 -4.61 -3.07 -4.00
CA GLU A 66 -4.27 -4.18 -4.89
C GLU A 66 -3.72 -5.38 -4.12
N TYR A 67 -2.86 -5.14 -3.12
CA TYR A 67 -2.37 -6.21 -2.25
C TYR A 67 -3.54 -6.92 -1.56
N TYR A 68 -4.47 -6.17 -0.97
CA TYR A 68 -5.63 -6.74 -0.28
C TYR A 68 -6.58 -7.50 -1.22
N LEU A 69 -6.71 -7.10 -2.49
CA LEU A 69 -7.53 -7.84 -3.47
C LEU A 69 -6.87 -9.14 -3.93
N ARG A 70 -5.54 -9.11 -4.17
CA ARG A 70 -4.84 -10.22 -4.83
C ARG A 70 -4.31 -11.27 -3.85
N ALA A 71 -3.91 -10.88 -2.65
CA ALA A 71 -3.35 -11.81 -1.68
C ALA A 71 -4.42 -12.83 -1.21
N PRO A 72 -4.04 -14.09 -0.93
CA PRO A 72 -4.90 -15.02 -0.20
C PRO A 72 -5.29 -14.47 1.18
N GLY A 73 -6.47 -14.83 1.69
CA GLY A 73 -6.96 -14.35 2.99
C GLY A 73 -6.00 -14.62 4.15
N PHE A 74 -5.40 -15.82 4.20
CA PHE A 74 -4.41 -16.19 5.23
C PHE A 74 -3.08 -15.42 5.11
N LEU A 75 -2.83 -14.76 3.96
CA LEU A 75 -1.69 -13.86 3.71
C LEU A 75 -2.08 -12.38 3.80
N GLY A 76 -3.26 -12.08 4.32
CA GLY A 76 -3.72 -10.71 4.58
C GLY A 76 -4.67 -10.14 3.53
N GLY A 77 -5.06 -10.91 2.51
CA GLY A 77 -6.09 -10.50 1.55
C GLY A 77 -7.43 -10.21 2.22
N SER A 78 -8.13 -9.19 1.74
CA SER A 78 -9.45 -8.78 2.23
C SER A 78 -10.14 -7.79 1.28
N THR A 79 -11.21 -8.24 0.61
CA THR A 79 -12.07 -7.35 -0.22
C THR A 79 -12.60 -6.17 0.60
N LYS A 80 -12.92 -6.38 1.88
CA LYS A 80 -13.35 -5.30 2.79
C LYS A 80 -12.28 -4.21 2.92
N LYS A 81 -11.04 -4.58 3.24
CA LYS A 81 -9.95 -3.61 3.39
C LYS A 81 -9.57 -2.93 2.06
N ALA A 82 -9.70 -3.65 0.94
CA ALA A 82 -9.55 -3.03 -0.38
C ALA A 82 -10.59 -1.91 -0.61
N LYS A 83 -11.87 -2.16 -0.29
CA LYS A 83 -12.95 -1.16 -0.38
C LYS A 83 -12.70 0.07 0.51
N GLU A 84 -12.11 -0.13 1.70
CA GLU A 84 -11.70 0.98 2.58
C GLU A 84 -10.65 1.87 1.89
N GLN A 85 -9.67 1.27 1.20
CA GLN A 85 -8.67 2.03 0.45
C GLN A 85 -9.26 2.72 -0.78
N ALA A 86 -10.13 2.06 -1.56
CA ALA A 86 -10.80 2.67 -2.70
C ALA A 86 -11.70 3.84 -2.31
N THR A 87 -12.43 3.72 -1.19
CA THR A 87 -13.20 4.84 -0.61
C THR A 87 -12.28 6.02 -0.30
N ALA A 88 -11.15 5.74 0.34
CA ALA A 88 -10.18 6.78 0.66
C ALA A 88 -9.55 7.41 -0.60
N ILE A 89 -9.25 6.63 -1.63
CA ILE A 89 -8.78 7.12 -2.93
C ILE A 89 -9.84 8.04 -3.54
N GLN A 90 -11.09 7.61 -3.64
CA GLN A 90 -12.20 8.39 -4.21
C GLN A 90 -12.38 9.75 -3.56
N GLN A 91 -12.28 9.82 -2.22
CA GLN A 91 -12.37 11.08 -1.47
C GLN A 91 -11.26 12.08 -1.80
N ARG A 92 -10.11 11.60 -2.28
CA ARG A 92 -8.91 12.42 -2.55
C ARG A 92 -8.74 12.72 -4.04
N ASN A 93 -9.04 11.74 -4.87
CA ASN A 93 -9.00 11.82 -6.32
C ASN A 93 -10.16 10.98 -6.90
N PRO A 94 -11.25 11.63 -7.35
CA PRO A 94 -12.42 10.93 -7.85
C PRO A 94 -12.18 10.03 -9.07
N GLN A 95 -11.27 10.42 -9.97
CA GLN A 95 -10.96 9.66 -11.18
C GLN A 95 -10.21 8.37 -10.84
N GLU A 96 -9.21 8.47 -9.96
CA GLU A 96 -8.50 7.29 -9.46
C GLU A 96 -9.43 6.41 -8.61
N GLY A 97 -10.34 7.01 -7.83
CA GLY A 97 -11.32 6.26 -7.07
C GLY A 97 -12.24 5.42 -7.95
N GLN A 98 -12.70 5.98 -9.07
CA GLN A 98 -13.53 5.25 -10.02
C GLN A 98 -12.80 4.01 -10.54
N LYS A 99 -11.55 4.16 -10.99
CA LYS A 99 -10.70 3.03 -11.42
C LYS A 99 -10.52 2.00 -10.30
N ALA A 100 -10.37 2.46 -9.06
CA ALA A 100 -10.20 1.59 -7.89
C ALA A 100 -11.43 0.69 -7.71
N TRP A 101 -12.63 1.28 -7.81
CA TRP A 101 -13.89 0.57 -7.68
C TRP A 101 -14.17 -0.37 -8.85
N GLU A 102 -13.80 0.02 -10.08
CA GLU A 102 -13.86 -0.86 -11.26
C GLU A 102 -13.01 -2.11 -11.04
N LEU A 103 -11.76 -1.95 -10.56
CA LEU A 103 -10.88 -3.08 -10.26
C LEU A 103 -11.43 -3.98 -9.13
N ILE A 104 -12.05 -3.40 -8.10
CA ILE A 104 -12.72 -4.17 -7.04
C ILE A 104 -13.92 -4.94 -7.60
N ALA A 105 -14.68 -4.37 -8.52
CA ALA A 105 -15.82 -5.05 -9.15
C ALA A 105 -15.35 -6.23 -10.02
N GLU A 106 -14.19 -6.09 -10.69
CA GLU A 106 -13.60 -7.13 -11.52
C GLU A 106 -12.99 -8.28 -10.71
N LEU A 107 -12.23 -7.96 -9.65
CA LEU A 107 -11.39 -8.94 -8.91
C LEU A 107 -11.92 -9.33 -7.53
N GLY A 108 -12.89 -8.58 -7.01
CA GLY A 108 -13.47 -8.81 -5.69
C GLY A 108 -14.20 -10.14 -5.62
N LYS A 109 -13.74 -11.02 -4.73
CA LYS A 109 -14.44 -12.25 -4.34
C LYS A 109 -15.47 -11.96 -3.27
#